data_AF-A0A7R9JJR9-F1
#
_entry.id   AF-A0A7R9JJR9-F1
#
_cell.length_a   1.000
_cell.length_b   1.000
_cell.length_c   1.000
_cell.angle_alpha   90.00
_cell.angle_beta   90.00
_cell.angle_gamma   90.00
#
_symmetry.space_group_name_H-M   'P 1'
#
loop_
_entity.id
_entity.type
_entity.pdbx_description
1 polymer ?
#
loop_
_entity_poly.entity_id
_entity_poly.type
_entity_poly.pdbx_seq_one_letter_code
_entity_poly.pdbx_strand_id
1 'polypeptide(L)'
;MGGIRPPHVKVICPTAPTMPVTLNAGFRMPSWFDLRTLDANGPEDEEGIRRATELVHSMIEQEVKAGIPSNRIVIGGFSQGGALALYSALMYSKPLAGVVALSCWLPLHKNFPA
;
A
#
# COMPACT_ATOMS: atom_id res chain seq x y z
N MET A 1 19.08 -11.48 23.43
CA MET A 1 18.55 -11.40 22.06
C MET A 1 17.49 -10.31 22.03
N GLY A 2 17.76 -9.17 21.37
CA GLY A 2 16.76 -8.11 21.21
C GLY A 2 15.70 -8.55 20.19
N GLY A 3 14.42 -8.36 20.50
CA GLY A 3 13.34 -8.67 19.56
C GLY A 3 13.45 -7.81 18.30
N ILE A 4 13.15 -8.40 17.13
CA ILE A 4 13.19 -7.72 15.82
C ILE A 4 12.30 -6.47 15.79
N ARG A 5 11.21 -6.46 16.58
CA ARG A 5 10.31 -5.32 16.75
C ARG A 5 10.67 -4.54 18.03
N PRO A 6 11.00 -3.23 17.94
CA PRO A 6 11.18 -2.40 19.13
C PRO A 6 9.89 -2.33 19.98
N PRO A 7 9.99 -2.24 21.31
CA PRO A 7 8.82 -2.28 22.20
C PRO A 7 7.83 -1.12 21.99
N HIS A 8 8.29 -0.01 21.44
CA HIS A 8 7.51 1.20 21.19
C HIS A 8 6.90 1.27 19.78
N VAL A 9 6.97 0.18 19.00
CA VAL A 9 6.44 0.12 17.62
C VAL A 9 5.30 -0.87 17.55
N LYS A 10 4.11 -0.41 17.16
CA LYS A 10 2.99 -1.26 16.75
C LYS A 10 3.18 -1.67 15.29
N VAL A 11 2.97 -2.95 14.98
CA VAL A 11 3.05 -3.48 13.61
C VAL A 11 1.66 -3.99 13.22
N ILE A 12 1.13 -3.52 12.11
CA ILE A 12 -0.18 -3.90 11.56
C ILE A 12 0.06 -4.52 10.19
N CYS A 13 -0.30 -5.79 10.02
CA CYS A 13 -0.19 -6.51 8.76
C CYS A 13 -1.60 -6.90 8.29
N PRO A 14 -2.32 -6.00 7.59
CA PRO A 14 -3.67 -6.30 7.14
C PRO A 14 -3.65 -7.33 6.00
N THR A 15 -4.70 -8.14 5.92
CA THR A 15 -4.89 -9.12 4.83
C THR A 15 -5.69 -8.47 3.71
N ALA A 16 -5.21 -8.61 2.47
CA ALA A 16 -5.92 -8.13 1.29
C ALA A 16 -7.26 -8.88 1.07
N PRO A 17 -8.28 -8.23 0.51
CA PRO A 17 -9.54 -8.89 0.18
C PRO A 17 -9.36 -9.93 -0.93
N THR A 18 -10.19 -10.98 -0.92
CA THR A 18 -10.20 -11.99 -1.98
C THR A 18 -10.99 -11.48 -3.20
N MET A 19 -10.30 -11.31 -4.33
CA MET A 19 -10.87 -10.80 -5.57
C MET A 19 -10.29 -11.54 -6.81
N PRO A 20 -10.96 -11.52 -7.97
CA PRO A 20 -10.40 -12.09 -9.19
C PRO A 20 -9.20 -11.25 -9.66
N VAL A 21 -8.16 -11.90 -10.16
CA VAL A 21 -6.95 -11.25 -10.70
C VAL A 21 -6.82 -11.58 -12.18
N THR A 22 -6.87 -10.56 -13.03
CA THR A 22 -6.82 -10.67 -14.50
C THR A 22 -5.55 -11.36 -14.99
N LEU A 23 -4.39 -11.00 -14.44
CA LEU A 23 -3.10 -11.62 -14.78
C LEU A 23 -3.12 -13.14 -14.56
N ASN A 24 -3.89 -13.60 -13.57
CA ASN A 24 -4.05 -15.01 -13.23
C ASN A 24 -5.37 -15.56 -13.79
N ALA A 25 -5.73 -15.21 -15.03
CA ALA A 25 -6.92 -15.73 -15.72
C ALA A 25 -8.24 -15.62 -14.89
N GLY A 26 -8.35 -14.62 -14.02
CA GLY A 26 -9.53 -14.40 -13.18
C GLY A 26 -9.62 -15.27 -11.92
N PHE A 27 -8.58 -16.05 -11.59
CA PHE A 27 -8.54 -16.80 -10.32
C PHE A 27 -8.72 -15.85 -9.12
N ARG A 28 -9.56 -16.26 -8.16
CA ARG A 28 -9.85 -15.49 -6.95
C ARG A 28 -8.79 -15.75 -5.90
N MET A 29 -8.12 -14.69 -5.44
CA MET A 29 -7.08 -14.77 -4.42
C MET A 29 -6.95 -13.43 -3.66
N PRO A 30 -6.24 -13.39 -2.53
CA PRO A 30 -5.95 -12.12 -1.85
C PRO A 30 -5.17 -11.18 -2.77
N SER A 31 -5.74 -10.02 -3.07
CA SER A 31 -5.13 -8.98 -3.90
C SER A 31 -5.64 -7.61 -3.46
N TRP A 32 -4.77 -6.59 -3.47
CA TRP A 32 -5.17 -5.23 -3.08
C TRP A 32 -5.98 -4.53 -4.18
N PHE A 33 -5.64 -4.80 -5.43
CA PHE A 33 -6.31 -4.29 -6.64
C PHE A 33 -6.14 -5.30 -7.78
N ASP A 34 -6.85 -5.14 -8.89
CA ASP A 34 -6.69 -6.06 -10.02
C ASP A 34 -5.32 -5.84 -10.70
N LEU A 35 -4.53 -6.91 -10.81
CA LEU A 35 -3.26 -6.89 -11.52
C LEU A 35 -3.51 -7.45 -12.92
N ARG A 36 -3.33 -6.63 -13.94
CA ARG A 36 -3.65 -6.98 -15.34
C ARG A 36 -2.44 -7.47 -16.12
N THR A 37 -1.26 -6.93 -15.83
CA THR A 37 0.01 -7.21 -16.51
C THR A 37 1.19 -6.88 -15.60
N LEU A 38 2.38 -7.41 -15.94
CA LEU A 38 3.66 -7.08 -15.31
C LEU A 38 4.48 -6.07 -16.12
N ASP A 39 3.98 -5.65 -17.29
CA ASP A 39 4.59 -4.59 -18.08
C ASP A 39 4.39 -3.23 -17.39
N ALA A 40 5.49 -2.51 -17.15
CA ALA A 40 5.49 -1.18 -16.55
C ALA A 40 4.69 -0.15 -17.36
N ASN A 41 4.50 -0.37 -18.66
CA ASN A 41 3.69 0.50 -19.53
C ASN A 41 2.28 -0.04 -19.79
N GLY A 42 1.94 -1.19 -19.23
CA GLY A 42 0.66 -1.83 -19.45
C GLY A 42 -0.50 -1.16 -18.70
N PRO A 43 -1.75 -1.56 -19.00
CA PRO A 43 -2.93 -1.00 -18.33
C PRO A 43 -2.97 -1.37 -16.84
N GLU A 44 -3.25 -0.39 -15.98
CA GLU A 44 -3.42 -0.56 -14.55
C GLU A 44 -4.89 -0.40 -14.11
N ASP A 45 -5.24 -1.00 -12.97
CA ASP A 45 -6.57 -0.86 -12.34
C ASP A 45 -6.63 0.38 -11.44
N GLU A 46 -6.69 1.57 -12.07
CA GLU A 46 -6.69 2.84 -11.33
C GLU A 46 -7.78 2.92 -10.25
N GLU A 47 -9.00 2.46 -10.56
CA GLU A 47 -10.11 2.47 -9.59
C GLU A 47 -9.83 1.53 -8.40
N GLY A 48 -9.32 0.33 -8.65
CA GLY A 48 -8.91 -0.58 -7.57
C GLY A 48 -7.77 -0.02 -6.73
N ILE A 49 -6.76 0.59 -7.36
CA ILE A 49 -5.63 1.22 -6.66
C ILE A 49 -6.13 2.34 -5.74
N ARG A 50 -7.05 3.21 -6.22
CA ARG A 50 -7.64 4.29 -5.42
C ARG A 50 -8.45 3.74 -4.25
N ARG A 51 -9.31 2.74 -4.46
CA ARG A 51 -10.07 2.10 -3.37
C ARG A 51 -9.17 1.45 -2.31
N ALA A 52 -8.12 0.75 -2.75
CA ALA A 52 -7.14 0.17 -1.83
C ALA A 52 -6.38 1.24 -1.04
N THR A 53 -6.12 2.38 -1.67
CA THR A 53 -5.46 3.53 -1.03
C THR A 53 -6.34 4.13 0.06
N GLU A 54 -7.63 4.30 -0.20
CA GLU A 54 -8.60 4.76 0.80
C GLU A 54 -8.67 3.82 2.02
N LEU A 55 -8.58 2.51 1.79
CA LEU A 55 -8.49 1.53 2.87
C LEU A 55 -7.24 1.79 3.74
N VAL A 56 -6.06 1.95 3.13
CA VAL A 56 -4.82 2.27 3.85
C VAL A 56 -4.93 3.60 4.60
N HIS A 57 -5.45 4.64 3.95
CA HIS A 57 -5.67 5.95 4.58
C HIS A 57 -6.61 5.86 5.78
N SER A 58 -7.66 5.05 5.69
CA SER A 58 -8.58 4.83 6.81
C SER A 58 -7.89 4.19 8.02
N MET A 59 -6.98 3.25 7.79
CA MET A 59 -6.17 2.63 8.86
C MET A 59 -5.20 3.65 9.46
N ILE A 60 -4.53 4.47 8.64
CA ILE A 60 -3.65 5.54 9.13
C ILE A 60 -4.46 6.51 10.01
N GLU A 61 -5.62 6.97 9.56
CA GLU A 61 -6.46 7.91 10.33
C GLU A 61 -7.00 7.29 11.62
N GLN A 62 -7.23 5.98 11.68
CA GLN A 62 -7.57 5.30 12.93
C GLN A 62 -6.42 5.36 13.94
N GLU A 63 -5.18 5.12 13.51
CA GLU A 63 -4.01 5.22 14.38
C GLU A 63 -3.73 6.67 14.81
N VAL A 64 -3.95 7.64 13.93
CA VAL A 64 -3.89 9.06 14.26
C VAL A 64 -4.92 9.44 15.31
N LYS A 65 -6.17 8.99 15.17
CA LYS A 65 -7.23 9.19 16.18
C LYS A 65 -6.91 8.51 17.51
N ALA A 66 -6.18 7.39 17.48
CA ALA A 66 -5.69 6.70 18.68
C ALA A 66 -4.47 7.40 19.33
N GLY A 67 -4.01 8.54 18.79
CA GLY A 67 -2.97 9.37 19.39
C GLY A 67 -1.57 9.17 18.81
N ILE A 68 -1.41 8.38 17.74
CA ILE A 68 -0.11 8.21 17.05
C ILE A 68 0.00 9.28 15.95
N PRO A 69 0.85 10.31 16.08
CA PRO A 69 0.94 11.35 15.06
C PRO A 69 1.44 10.78 13.72
N SER A 70 1.00 11.37 12.60
CA SER A 70 1.29 10.84 11.25
C SER A 70 2.80 10.73 10.96
N ASN A 71 3.59 11.66 11.47
CA ASN A 71 5.06 11.65 11.36
C ASN A 71 5.76 10.55 12.20
N ARG A 72 4.99 9.70 12.89
CA ARG A 72 5.43 8.48 13.57
C ARG A 72 4.90 7.21 12.91
N ILE A 73 4.17 7.34 11.80
CA ILE A 73 3.60 6.23 11.02
C ILE A 73 4.48 5.99 9.80
N VAL A 74 4.97 4.76 9.69
CA VAL A 74 5.62 4.23 8.49
C VAL A 74 4.65 3.28 7.82
N ILE A 75 4.46 3.41 6.51
CA ILE A 75 3.75 2.41 5.72
C ILE A 75 4.72 1.65 4.84
N GLY A 76 4.43 0.39 4.55
CA GLY A 76 5.34 -0.41 3.75
C GLY A 76 4.73 -1.72 3.31
N GLY A 77 5.42 -2.38 2.39
CA GLY A 77 4.98 -3.65 1.85
C GLY A 77 5.95 -4.23 0.83
N PHE A 78 5.60 -5.42 0.37
CA PHE A 78 6.35 -6.18 -0.62
C PHE A 78 5.53 -6.33 -1.90
N SER A 79 6.18 -6.24 -3.07
CA SER A 79 5.54 -6.40 -4.39
C SER A 79 4.28 -5.52 -4.51
N GLN A 80 3.11 -6.07 -4.80
CA GLN A 80 1.85 -5.31 -4.89
C GLN A 80 1.54 -4.49 -3.62
N GLY A 81 1.85 -5.01 -2.44
CA GLY A 81 1.67 -4.28 -1.18
C GLY A 81 2.64 -3.10 -1.03
N GLY A 82 3.87 -3.25 -1.55
CA GLY A 82 4.84 -2.14 -1.61
C GLY A 82 4.41 -1.06 -2.60
N ALA A 83 3.81 -1.48 -3.73
CA ALA A 83 3.28 -0.58 -4.73
C ALA A 83 2.10 0.24 -4.17
N LEU A 84 1.18 -0.43 -3.46
CA LEU A 84 0.11 0.25 -2.73
C LEU A 84 0.66 1.20 -1.66
N ALA A 85 1.68 0.80 -0.91
CA ALA A 85 2.28 1.64 0.13
C ALA A 85 2.91 2.92 -0.46
N LEU A 86 3.63 2.83 -1.58
CA LEU A 86 4.19 3.99 -2.28
C LEU A 86 3.10 4.97 -2.70
N TYR A 87 2.11 4.49 -3.46
CA TYR A 87 1.02 5.34 -3.93
C TYR A 87 0.23 5.94 -2.77
N SER A 88 -0.07 5.13 -1.74
CA SER A 88 -0.80 5.61 -0.56
C SER A 88 -0.06 6.72 0.17
N ALA A 89 1.26 6.62 0.32
CA ALA A 89 2.05 7.66 1.01
C ALA A 89 2.08 8.96 0.21
N LEU A 90 2.29 8.88 -1.10
CA LEU A 90 2.37 10.06 -1.97
C LEU A 90 1.03 10.79 -2.10
N MET A 91 -0.08 10.07 -1.95
CA MET A 91 -1.43 10.62 -2.00
C MET A 91 -2.00 11.02 -0.63
N TYR A 92 -1.28 10.78 0.47
CA TYR A 92 -1.77 11.10 1.81
C TYR A 92 -1.57 12.58 2.13
N SER A 93 -2.56 13.21 2.75
CA SER A 93 -2.61 14.67 2.94
C SER A 93 -1.69 15.22 4.04
N LYS A 94 -1.13 14.35 4.88
CA LYS A 94 -0.26 14.70 6.02
C LYS A 94 1.10 14.03 5.86
N PRO A 95 2.18 14.62 6.39
CA PRO A 95 3.49 13.98 6.35
C PRO A 95 3.48 12.67 7.16
N LEU A 96 3.88 11.57 6.52
CA LEU A 96 4.21 10.30 7.16
C LEU A 96 5.68 10.28 7.59
N ALA A 97 6.04 9.37 8.48
CA ALA A 97 7.43 9.19 8.90
C ALA A 97 8.32 8.69 7.75
N GLY A 98 7.75 7.85 6.88
CA GLY A 98 8.45 7.29 5.73
C GLY A 98 7.71 6.12 5.10
N VAL A 99 8.33 5.56 4.06
CA VAL A 99 7.83 4.40 3.32
C VAL A 99 8.90 3.32 3.24
N VAL A 100 8.50 2.06 3.44
CA VAL A 100 9.35 0.89 3.19
C VAL A 100 8.80 0.11 2.00
N ALA A 101 9.43 0.28 0.84
CA ALA A 101 9.00 -0.28 -0.43
C ALA A 101 9.96 -1.41 -0.86
N LEU A 102 9.49 -2.66 -0.81
CA LEU A 102 10.34 -3.84 -1.07
C LEU A 102 9.95 -4.50 -2.39
N SER A 103 10.86 -4.49 -3.37
CA SER A 103 10.70 -5.17 -4.67
C SER A 103 9.35 -4.90 -5.34
N CYS A 104 9.01 -3.62 -5.47
CA CYS A 104 7.73 -3.15 -5.99
C CYS A 104 7.92 -2.04 -7.03
N TRP A 105 6.80 -1.49 -7.52
CA TRP A 105 6.76 -0.39 -8.49
C TRP A 105 5.91 0.76 -7.93
N LEU A 106 5.93 1.93 -8.58
CA LEU A 106 4.97 3.01 -8.30
C LEU A 106 3.78 2.85 -9.27
N PRO A 107 2.57 2.53 -8.78
CA PRO A 107 1.38 2.52 -9.62
C PRO A 107 1.05 3.91 -10.16
N LEU A 108 0.52 3.98 -11.38
CA LEU A 108 0.11 5.22 -12.04
C LEU A 108 1.25 6.26 -12.10
N HIS A 109 2.50 5.78 -12.22
CA HIS A 109 3.71 6.61 -12.12
C HIS A 109 3.72 7.81 -13.11
N LYS A 110 3.04 7.70 -14.25
CA LYS A 110 2.91 8.76 -15.26
C LYS A 110 2.13 9.98 -14.77
N ASN A 111 1.38 9.86 -13.68
CA ASN A 111 0.65 10.96 -13.05
C ASN A 111 1.52 11.76 -12.06
N PHE A 112 2.75 11.32 -11.80
CA PHE A 112 3.67 12.00 -10.90
C PHE A 112 4.68 12.85 -11.70
N PRO A 113 5.15 13.98 -11.15
CA PRO A 113 6.23 14.76 -11.76
C PRO A 113 7.48 13.91 -12.02
N ALA A 114 8.19 14.23 -13.10
CA ALA A 114 9.48 13.64 -13.45
C ALA A 114 10.60 14.17 -12.55
#